data_AF-A0A843GIB1-F1
#
_entry.id   AF-A0A843GIB1-F1
#
_cell.length_a   1.000
_cell.length_b   1.000
_cell.length_c   1.000
_cell.angle_alpha   90.00
_cell.angle_beta   90.00
_cell.angle_gamma   90.00
#
_symmetry.space_group_name_H-M   'P 1'
#
loop_
_entity.id
_entity.type
_entity.pdbx_description
1 polymer ?
#
loop_
_entity_poly.entity_id
_entity_poly.type
_entity_poly.pdbx_seq_one_letter_code
_entity_poly.pdbx_strand_id
1 'polypeptide(L)'
;MISNEPTRLMYGPGSYIVDQGCYRGVNWFINKNNLTPCAYVVIDEPLNCDVKVEQLMSPHGGITYDTKGLYLTVMGKGRKELVPITTRVIGWDYAHAMDYMENNGLIICGKCWFKSEVEEHVKNTIDELIELCK
;
A
#
# COMPACT_ATOMS: atom_id res chain seq x y z
N MET A 1 -0.67 -17.29 21.73
CA MET A 1 -1.21 -15.95 21.96
C MET A 1 -0.66 -15.05 20.85
N ILE A 2 -1.51 -14.67 19.90
CA ILE A 2 -1.15 -13.63 18.93
C ILE A 2 -1.38 -12.31 19.69
N SER A 3 -0.34 -11.49 19.80
CA SER A 3 -0.42 -10.20 20.49
C SER A 3 -1.44 -9.31 19.76
N ASN A 4 -2.39 -8.74 20.52
CA ASN A 4 -3.34 -7.72 20.05
C ASN A 4 -2.73 -6.32 20.01
N GLU A 5 -1.41 -6.17 20.14
CA GLU A 5 -0.78 -4.87 20.01
C GLU A 5 -0.88 -4.37 18.57
N PRO A 6 -1.26 -3.10 18.35
CA PRO A 6 -1.41 -2.56 17.02
C PRO A 6 -0.04 -2.54 16.31
N THR A 7 0.04 -3.26 15.18
CA THR A 7 1.28 -3.37 14.40
C THR A 7 1.64 -2.03 13.77
N ARG A 8 2.69 -1.40 14.30
CA ARG A 8 3.28 -0.18 13.73
C ARG A 8 4.03 -0.51 12.44
N LEU A 9 3.78 0.26 11.39
CA LEU A 9 4.58 0.20 10.17
C LEU A 9 5.81 1.08 10.35
N MET A 10 6.85 0.50 10.97
CA MET A 10 8.11 1.21 11.21
C MET A 10 8.99 1.24 9.95
N TYR A 11 9.85 2.24 9.84
CA TYR A 11 10.93 2.32 8.86
C TYR A 11 11.91 1.14 8.98
N GLY A 12 12.63 0.81 7.92
CA GLY A 12 13.75 -0.13 7.97
C GLY A 12 14.15 -0.67 6.62
N PRO A 13 15.38 -1.19 6.50
CA PRO A 13 15.90 -1.68 5.24
C PRO A 13 15.13 -2.89 4.74
N GLY A 14 14.95 -2.95 3.42
CA GLY A 14 14.20 -3.98 2.71
C GLY A 14 12.89 -3.46 2.13
N SER A 15 12.58 -3.93 0.92
CA SER A 15 11.21 -3.95 0.41
C SER A 15 10.59 -5.28 0.85
N TYR A 16 9.39 -5.30 1.42
CA TYR A 16 8.61 -6.54 1.58
C TYR A 16 7.14 -6.32 1.90
N ILE A 17 6.29 -7.26 1.49
CA ILE A 17 4.87 -7.29 1.87
C ILE A 17 4.75 -7.47 3.39
N VAL A 18 4.15 -6.48 4.04
CA VAL A 18 3.83 -6.50 5.47
C VAL A 18 2.45 -7.11 5.71
N ASP A 19 1.52 -6.84 4.79
CA ASP A 19 0.18 -7.41 4.83
C ASP A 19 -0.45 -7.45 3.46
N GLN A 20 -1.47 -8.30 3.29
CA GLN A 20 -2.25 -8.39 2.07
C GLN A 20 -3.65 -8.91 2.37
N GLY A 21 -4.59 -8.60 1.49
CA GLY A 21 -5.97 -9.06 1.64
C GLY A 21 -6.79 -8.85 0.38
N CYS A 22 -8.09 -9.13 0.54
CA CYS A 22 -9.10 -8.93 -0.47
C CYS A 22 -10.29 -8.21 0.18
N TYR A 23 -10.75 -7.12 -0.43
CA TYR A 23 -11.93 -6.38 0.01
C TYR A 23 -12.84 -6.12 -1.19
N ARG A 24 -14.11 -6.49 -1.09
CA ARG A 24 -15.10 -6.42 -2.20
C ARG A 24 -14.64 -7.09 -3.51
N GLY A 25 -13.86 -8.17 -3.40
CA GLY A 25 -13.29 -8.88 -4.55
C GLY A 25 -12.02 -8.27 -5.11
N VAL A 26 -11.52 -7.19 -4.51
CA VAL A 26 -10.35 -6.45 -4.97
C VAL A 26 -9.16 -6.77 -4.08
N ASN A 27 -8.08 -7.25 -4.69
CA ASN A 27 -6.86 -7.60 -3.97
C ASN A 27 -6.05 -6.34 -3.65
N TRP A 28 -5.42 -6.34 -2.48
CA TRP A 28 -4.58 -5.25 -2.03
C TRP A 28 -3.42 -5.78 -1.20
N PHE A 29 -2.36 -4.97 -1.10
CA PHE A 29 -1.21 -5.28 -0.26
C PHE A 29 -0.55 -4.02 0.28
N ILE A 30 0.03 -4.16 1.47
CA ILE A 30 0.87 -3.15 2.12
C ILE A 30 2.31 -3.61 1.97
N ASN A 31 3.12 -2.81 1.29
CA ASN A 31 4.54 -3.02 1.16
C ASN A 31 5.26 -2.05 2.09
N LYS A 32 6.21 -2.54 2.87
CA LYS A 32 7.22 -1.67 3.45
C LYS A 32 8.32 -1.53 2.41
N ASN A 33 8.40 -0.39 1.76
CA ASN A 33 9.56 -0.05 0.92
C ASN A 33 10.64 0.57 1.81
N ASN A 34 11.91 0.50 1.38
CA ASN A 34 13.10 0.94 2.11
C ASN A 34 12.97 2.28 2.84
N LEU A 35 12.07 3.16 2.38
CA LEU A 35 11.87 4.52 2.86
C LEU A 35 10.52 4.74 3.58
N THR A 36 9.43 4.10 3.15
CA THR A 36 8.09 4.32 3.71
C THR A 36 7.15 3.14 3.51
N PRO A 37 6.11 3.01 4.36
CA PRO A 37 4.99 2.14 4.03
C PRO A 37 4.31 2.66 2.77
N CYS A 38 4.00 1.72 1.89
CA CYS A 38 3.26 1.92 0.67
C CYS A 38 2.06 0.98 0.70
N ALA A 39 0.93 1.41 0.15
CA ALA A 39 -0.22 0.55 -0.04
C ALA A 39 -0.59 0.52 -1.51
N TYR A 40 -1.10 -0.63 -1.95
CA TYR A 40 -1.40 -0.88 -3.34
C TYR A 40 -2.72 -1.64 -3.48
N VAL A 41 -3.45 -1.32 -4.53
CA VAL A 41 -4.67 -1.97 -4.97
C VAL A 41 -4.41 -2.57 -6.36
N VAL A 42 -4.80 -3.83 -6.53
CA VAL A 42 -4.70 -4.54 -7.80
C VAL A 42 -5.90 -4.19 -8.67
N ILE A 43 -5.62 -3.63 -9.85
CA ILE A 43 -6.62 -3.29 -10.86
C ILE A 43 -6.70 -4.47 -11.83
N ASP A 44 -7.62 -5.38 -11.51
CA ASP A 44 -7.97 -6.58 -12.26
C ASP A 44 -9.47 -6.85 -12.03
N GLU A 45 -10.03 -7.93 -12.57
CA GLU A 45 -11.44 -8.27 -12.33
C GLU A 45 -11.78 -8.33 -10.82
N PRO A 46 -12.89 -7.70 -10.39
CA PRO A 46 -13.94 -7.07 -11.19
C PRO A 46 -13.70 -5.58 -11.54
N LEU A 47 -12.66 -4.94 -11.02
CA LEU A 47 -12.29 -3.53 -11.24
C LEU A 47 -11.50 -3.31 -12.55
N ASN A 48 -11.84 -4.03 -13.62
CA ASN A 48 -11.18 -3.83 -14.92
C ASN A 48 -11.72 -2.59 -15.64
N CYS A 49 -11.47 -1.42 -15.07
CA CYS A 49 -11.92 -0.12 -15.54
C CYS A 49 -10.72 0.81 -15.80
N ASP A 50 -10.84 1.65 -16.83
CA ASP A 50 -9.88 2.71 -17.14
C ASP A 50 -10.04 3.90 -16.18
N VAL A 51 -9.85 3.65 -14.88
CA VAL A 51 -9.84 4.72 -13.88
C VAL A 51 -8.63 5.61 -14.14
N LYS A 52 -8.93 6.90 -14.31
CA LYS A 52 -7.96 7.98 -14.26
C LYS A 52 -7.61 8.21 -12.81
N VAL A 53 -6.40 7.83 -12.42
CA VAL A 53 -5.93 7.88 -11.02
C VAL A 53 -5.98 9.28 -10.42
N GLU A 54 -6.04 10.32 -11.24
CA GLU A 54 -6.21 11.72 -10.84
C GLU A 54 -7.60 12.02 -10.26
N GLN A 55 -8.57 11.11 -10.42
CA GLN A 55 -9.91 11.24 -9.84
C GLN A 55 -10.00 10.66 -8.42
N LEU A 56 -8.98 9.91 -7.98
CA LEU A 56 -8.93 9.33 -6.65
C LEU A 56 -8.41 10.36 -5.65
N MET A 57 -9.19 10.59 -4.59
CA MET A 57 -8.86 11.56 -3.55
C MET A 57 -8.32 10.86 -2.30
N SER A 58 -8.73 9.61 -2.05
CA SER A 58 -8.17 8.80 -0.98
C SER A 58 -6.82 8.17 -1.33
N PRO A 59 -5.91 8.05 -0.35
CA PRO A 59 -6.09 8.53 1.03
C PRO A 59 -5.64 9.97 1.27
N HIS A 60 -4.62 10.48 0.58
CA HIS A 60 -4.00 11.77 0.91
C HIS A 60 -3.82 12.68 -0.32
N GLY A 61 -4.87 12.83 -1.12
CA GLY A 61 -4.87 13.76 -2.26
C GLY A 61 -4.27 13.18 -3.54
N GLY A 62 -4.17 11.85 -3.63
CA GLY A 62 -3.90 11.17 -4.89
C GLY A 62 -3.11 9.88 -4.79
N ILE A 63 -3.02 9.22 -5.94
CA ILE A 63 -2.21 8.03 -6.19
C ILE A 63 -0.79 8.45 -6.56
N THR A 64 0.21 7.78 -5.99
CA THR A 64 1.63 8.01 -6.30
C THR A 64 2.15 7.07 -7.39
N TYR A 65 1.55 5.88 -7.49
CA TYR A 65 1.96 4.82 -8.40
C TYR A 65 0.78 4.36 -9.24
N ASP A 66 0.90 4.41 -10.56
CA ASP A 66 0.03 3.69 -11.49
C ASP A 66 0.92 2.96 -12.48
N THR A 67 1.05 1.65 -12.31
CA THR A 67 2.01 0.87 -13.08
C THR A 67 1.50 -0.53 -13.37
N LYS A 68 1.99 -1.07 -14.49
CA LYS A 68 1.84 -2.48 -14.84
C LYS A 68 3.22 -3.11 -14.73
N GLY A 69 3.37 -4.10 -13.86
CA GLY A 69 4.70 -4.64 -13.55
C GLY A 69 5.26 -4.03 -12.28
N LEU A 70 5.15 -4.74 -11.16
CA LEU A 70 5.84 -4.44 -9.91
C LEU A 70 6.56 -5.68 -9.41
N TYR A 71 7.82 -5.55 -9.03
CA TYR A 71 8.54 -6.64 -8.37
C TYR A 71 8.45 -6.46 -6.87
N LEU A 72 7.73 -7.36 -6.20
CA LEU A 72 7.62 -7.36 -4.75
C LEU A 72 8.56 -8.39 -4.16
N THR A 73 9.21 -8.01 -3.07
CA THR A 73 9.87 -9.00 -2.24
C THR A 73 8.84 -9.56 -1.27
N VAL A 74 8.67 -10.88 -1.24
CA VAL A 74 7.81 -11.54 -0.26
C VAL A 74 8.72 -12.29 0.72
N MET A 75 8.44 -12.13 2.02
CA MET A 75 9.16 -12.85 3.07
C MET A 75 8.41 -14.15 3.36
N GLY A 76 8.95 -15.29 2.89
CA GLY A 76 8.35 -16.61 3.08
C GLY A 76 9.36 -17.61 3.64
N LYS A 77 9.03 -18.29 4.75
CA LYS A 77 9.86 -19.38 5.34
C LYS A 77 11.37 -19.04 5.47
N GLY A 78 11.71 -17.79 5.79
CA GLY A 78 13.09 -17.34 5.93
C GLY A 78 13.83 -17.04 4.62
N ARG A 79 13.14 -16.98 3.48
CA ARG A 79 13.69 -16.58 2.18
C ARG A 79 13.00 -15.32 1.65
N LYS A 80 13.80 -14.51 0.95
CA LYS A 80 13.32 -13.39 0.14
C LYS A 80 13.07 -13.92 -1.27
N GLU A 81 11.84 -13.80 -1.74
CA GLU A 81 11.48 -14.13 -3.11
C GLU A 81 11.02 -12.87 -3.82
N LEU A 82 11.50 -12.67 -5.05
CA LEU A 82 11.05 -11.57 -5.90
C LEU A 82 9.88 -12.07 -6.76
N VAL A 83 8.68 -11.58 -6.48
CA VAL A 83 7.45 -11.96 -7.17
C VAL A 83 7.07 -10.84 -8.14
N PRO A 84 6.93 -11.12 -9.45
CA PRO A 84 6.40 -10.15 -10.40
C PRO A 84 4.87 -10.06 -10.27
N ILE A 85 4.37 -8.85 -10.04
CA ILE A 85 2.98 -8.49 -10.28
C ILE A 85 2.87 -7.97 -11.70
N THR A 86 2.24 -8.76 -12.57
CA THR A 86 2.06 -8.44 -14.00
C THR A 86 0.77 -7.67 -14.30
N THR A 87 -0.15 -7.63 -13.33
CA THR A 87 -1.38 -6.86 -13.38
C THR A 87 -1.11 -5.38 -13.12
N ARG A 88 -2.05 -4.52 -13.52
CA ARG A 88 -1.98 -3.10 -13.19
C ARG A 88 -2.20 -2.96 -11.68
N VAL A 89 -1.41 -2.11 -11.06
CA VAL A 89 -1.58 -1.73 -9.66
C VAL A 89 -1.60 -0.22 -9.58
N ILE A 90 -2.46 0.28 -8.69
CA ILE A 90 -2.35 1.65 -8.21
C ILE A 90 -1.88 1.63 -6.77
N GLY A 91 -1.14 2.64 -6.35
CA GLY A 91 -0.68 2.72 -4.98
C GLY A 91 -0.22 4.11 -4.58
N TRP A 92 0.06 4.25 -3.31
CA TRP A 92 0.54 5.49 -2.71
C TRP A 92 1.56 5.16 -1.64
N ASP A 93 2.45 6.10 -1.37
CA ASP A 93 3.29 6.03 -0.19
C ASP A 93 2.97 7.17 0.78
N TYR A 94 3.18 6.86 2.05
CA TYR A 94 2.86 7.76 3.15
C TYR A 94 3.96 8.80 3.43
N ALA A 95 5.04 8.86 2.62
CA ALA A 95 6.02 9.95 2.72
C ALA A 95 5.58 11.17 1.92
N HIS A 96 5.02 10.97 0.72
CA HIS A 96 4.73 12.06 -0.21
C HIS A 96 3.66 13.05 0.29
N ALA A 97 2.80 12.65 1.22
CA ALA A 97 1.84 13.54 1.86
C ALA A 97 2.46 14.46 2.94
N MET A 98 3.78 14.42 3.12
CA MET A 98 4.49 15.03 4.26
C MET A 98 3.99 14.55 5.63
N ASP A 99 3.27 13.42 5.67
CA ASP A 99 2.87 12.80 6.93
C ASP A 99 4.08 12.46 7.78
N TYR A 100 5.27 12.39 7.18
CA TYR A 100 6.46 11.86 7.80
C TYR A 100 7.77 12.36 7.18
N MET A 101 8.77 12.68 8.01
CA MET A 101 10.14 13.01 7.61
C MET A 101 11.16 12.21 8.44
N GLU A 102 12.10 11.58 7.76
CA GLU A 102 13.17 10.78 8.38
C GLU A 102 14.56 11.24 7.92
N ASN A 103 15.54 10.99 8.78
CA ASN A 103 16.96 11.18 8.50
C ASN A 103 17.76 10.08 9.18
N ASN A 104 18.46 9.26 8.40
CA ASN A 104 19.34 8.19 8.85
C ASN A 104 18.71 7.16 9.81
N GLY A 105 17.50 6.68 9.49
CA GLY A 105 16.71 5.70 10.23
C GLY A 105 15.95 6.27 11.42
N LEU A 106 16.04 7.57 11.68
CA LEU A 106 15.35 8.24 12.78
C LEU A 106 14.18 9.07 12.26
N ILE A 107 13.01 8.85 12.87
CA ILE A 107 11.81 9.66 12.71
C ILE A 107 12.13 11.05 13.24
N ILE A 108 12.26 12.06 12.38
CA ILE A 108 12.50 13.44 12.85
C ILE A 108 11.16 14.13 13.13
N CYS A 109 10.15 13.90 12.29
CA CYS A 109 8.81 14.40 12.52
C CYS A 109 7.76 13.61 11.73
N GLY A 110 6.50 13.71 12.16
CA GLY A 110 5.34 13.12 11.48
C GLY A 110 4.68 11.95 12.20
N LYS A 111 3.68 11.36 11.53
CA LYS A 111 2.81 10.30 12.03
C LYS A 111 3.39 8.92 11.72
N CYS A 112 3.49 8.08 12.74
CA CYS A 112 3.67 6.65 12.57
C CYS A 112 2.32 6.02 12.20
N TRP A 113 2.26 5.40 11.02
CA TRP A 113 1.04 4.72 10.57
C TRP A 113 0.94 3.31 11.16
N PHE A 114 -0.26 2.99 11.65
CA PHE A 114 -0.59 1.64 12.04
C PHE A 114 -1.13 0.85 10.86
N LYS A 115 -0.87 -0.46 10.86
CA LYS A 115 -1.40 -1.37 9.84
C LYS A 115 -2.91 -1.20 9.63
N SER A 116 -3.68 -1.08 10.71
CA SER A 116 -5.14 -0.91 10.67
C SER A 116 -5.58 0.38 9.98
N GLU A 117 -4.85 1.48 10.18
CA GLU A 117 -5.15 2.76 9.53
C GLU A 117 -4.87 2.68 8.03
N VAL A 118 -3.75 2.04 7.65
CA VAL A 118 -3.42 1.81 6.23
C VAL A 118 -4.45 0.90 5.58
N GLU A 119 -4.91 -0.14 6.29
CA GLU A 119 -5.98 -1.01 5.81
C GLU A 119 -7.30 -0.26 5.61
N GLU A 120 -7.66 0.65 6.51
CA GLU A 120 -8.84 1.50 6.36
C GLU A 120 -8.73 2.41 5.13
N HIS A 121 -7.56 3.03 4.93
CA HIS A 121 -7.29 3.84 3.74
C HIS A 121 -7.45 3.04 2.44
N VAL A 122 -6.91 1.82 2.42
CA VAL A 122 -7.05 0.90 1.28
C VAL A 122 -8.52 0.61 0.99
N LYS A 123 -9.32 0.32 2.02
CA LYS A 123 -10.75 0.05 1.86
C LYS A 123 -11.50 1.25 1.30
N ASN A 124 -11.20 2.45 1.80
CA ASN A 124 -11.79 3.69 1.30
C ASN A 124 -11.43 3.93 -0.17
N THR A 125 -10.16 3.73 -0.56
CA THR A 125 -9.75 3.84 -1.97
C THR A 125 -10.43 2.80 -2.85
N ILE A 126 -10.62 1.56 -2.37
CA ILE A 126 -11.37 0.52 -3.10
C ILE A 126 -12.83 0.92 -3.27
N ASP A 127 -13.45 1.49 -2.24
CA ASP A 127 -14.83 1.96 -2.32
C ASP A 127 -14.96 3.12 -3.32
N GLU A 128 -14.05 4.10 -3.31
CA GLU A 128 -13.98 5.17 -4.33
C GLU A 128 -13.80 4.62 -5.75
N LEU A 129 -12.87 3.66 -5.93
CA LEU A 129 -12.63 3.00 -7.21
C LEU A 129 -13.90 2.34 -7.75
N ILE A 130 -14.62 1.59 -6.90
CA ILE A 130 -15.85 0.90 -7.30
C ILE A 130 -16.91 1.91 -7.76
N GLU A 131 -17.05 3.05 -7.07
CA GLU A 131 -18.01 4.09 -7.49
C GLU A 131 -17.61 4.74 -8.82
N LEU A 132 -16.32 4.95 -9.08
CA LEU A 132 -15.81 5.51 -10.34
C LEU A 132 -15.93 4.54 -11.53
N CYS A 133 -16.02 3.24 -11.27
CA CYS A 133 -16.11 2.20 -12.31
C CYS A 133 -17.53 1.76 -12.66
N LYS A 134 -18.55 2.34 -12.01
CA LYS A 134 -19.96 2.19 -12.38
C LYS A 134 -20.33 3.10 -13.54
#